data_AF-A0A9D6YPC4-F1
#
_entry.id   AF-A0A9D6YPC4-F1
#
_cell.length_a   1.000
_cell.length_b   1.000
_cell.length_c   1.000
_cell.angle_alpha   90.00
_cell.angle_beta   90.00
_cell.angle_gamma   90.00
#
_symmetry.space_group_name_H-M   'P 1'
#
loop_
_entity.id
_entity.type
_entity.pdbx_description
1 polymer ?
#
loop_
_entity_poly.entity_id
_entity_poly.type
_entity_poly.pdbx_seq_one_letter_code
_entity_poly.pdbx_strand_id
1 'polypeptide(L)'
;MTTQNQKEGIITEYLTTDISYRDLGEKHGIDFRTVHRWVHNYQDKMRNRKKIIKSDPASKDPEDALPMDVKKLQNELRKTRLLNAVLTEVINIAEEDLKLPIRKKYGTKRSLE
;
A
#
# COMPACT_ATOMS: atom_id res chain seq x y z
N MET A 1 -39.71 -4.90 9.24
CA MET A 1 -38.49 -4.74 10.06
C MET A 1 -37.29 -5.15 9.21
N THR A 2 -36.31 -4.28 8.97
CA THR A 2 -35.14 -4.61 8.14
C THR A 2 -34.13 -5.43 8.93
N THR A 3 -33.84 -6.64 8.48
CA THR A 3 -32.88 -7.57 9.10
C THR A 3 -31.46 -7.01 8.98
N GLN A 4 -30.59 -7.30 9.96
CA GLN A 4 -29.21 -6.80 9.99
C GLN A 4 -28.43 -7.14 8.70
N ASN A 5 -28.63 -8.35 8.16
CA ASN A 5 -28.00 -8.81 6.93
C ASN A 5 -28.37 -7.96 5.69
N GLN A 6 -29.60 -7.45 5.63
CA GLN A 6 -30.03 -6.60 4.52
C GLN A 6 -29.31 -5.25 4.54
N LYS A 7 -29.04 -4.70 5.74
CA LYS A 7 -28.32 -3.44 5.89
C LYS A 7 -26.87 -3.56 5.43
N GLU A 8 -26.22 -4.67 5.79
CA GLU A 8 -24.83 -4.92 5.41
C GLU A 8 -24.69 -5.14 3.89
N GLY A 9 -25.61 -5.90 3.28
CA GLY A 9 -25.67 -6.07 1.82
C GLY A 9 -25.81 -4.73 1.06
N ILE A 10 -26.68 -3.85 1.56
CA ILE A 10 -26.86 -2.49 1.02
C ILE A 10 -25.58 -1.66 1.15
N ILE A 11 -24.92 -1.68 2.30
CA ILE A 11 -23.67 -0.93 2.51
C ILE A 11 -22.59 -1.47 1.58
N THR A 12 -22.49 -2.79 1.40
CA THR A 12 -21.51 -3.38 0.48
C THR A 12 -21.79 -3.00 -0.96
N GLU A 13 -23.05 -3.03 -1.41
CA GLU A 13 -23.44 -2.60 -2.76
C GLU A 13 -23.08 -1.12 -2.98
N TYR A 14 -23.30 -0.25 -2.00
CA TYR A 14 -22.87 1.15 -2.11
C TYR A 14 -21.35 1.32 -2.18
N LEU A 15 -20.57 0.48 -1.47
CA LEU A 15 -19.11 0.59 -1.46
C LEU A 15 -18.46 -0.03 -2.70
N THR A 16 -19.10 -1.01 -3.33
CA THR A 16 -18.60 -1.67 -4.54
C THR A 16 -19.02 -0.97 -5.83
N THR A 17 -20.15 -0.24 -5.78
CA THR A 17 -20.79 0.33 -6.96
C THR A 17 -20.97 1.83 -6.78
N ASP A 18 -20.66 2.63 -7.81
CA ASP A 18 -20.80 4.10 -7.80
C ASP A 18 -22.28 4.53 -7.97
N ILE A 19 -23.17 4.02 -7.11
CA ILE A 19 -24.61 4.28 -7.15
C ILE A 19 -24.97 5.30 -6.06
N SER A 20 -25.86 6.24 -6.37
CA SER A 20 -26.28 7.25 -5.40
C SER A 20 -27.17 6.64 -4.28
N TYR A 21 -27.18 7.28 -3.10
CA TYR A 21 -28.06 6.87 -2.00
C TYR A 21 -29.55 6.86 -2.37
N ARG A 22 -29.95 7.69 -3.35
CA ARG A 22 -31.34 7.83 -3.80
C ARG A 22 -31.74 6.62 -4.63
N ASP A 23 -30.90 6.24 -5.60
CA ASP A 23 -31.16 5.09 -6.47
C ASP A 23 -31.13 3.78 -5.68
N LEU A 24 -30.24 3.68 -4.70
CA LEU A 24 -30.16 2.53 -3.81
C LEU A 24 -31.38 2.43 -2.89
N GLY A 25 -31.89 3.58 -2.42
CA GLY A 25 -33.14 3.64 -1.67
C GLY A 25 -34.35 3.22 -2.49
N GLU A 26 -34.44 3.66 -3.75
CA GLU A 26 -35.50 3.26 -4.69
C GLU A 26 -35.46 1.75 -5.00
N LYS A 27 -34.27 1.16 -5.22
CA LYS A 27 -34.10 -0.28 -5.47
C LYS A 27 -34.55 -1.17 -4.31
N HIS A 28 -34.24 -0.75 -3.08
CA HIS A 28 -34.51 -1.56 -1.88
C HIS A 28 -35.78 -1.14 -1.12
N GLY A 29 -36.48 -0.10 -1.60
CA GLY A 29 -37.70 0.43 -0.96
C GLY A 29 -37.45 1.10 0.39
N ILE A 30 -36.26 1.70 0.57
CA ILE A 30 -35.81 2.28 1.84
C ILE A 30 -35.54 3.78 1.64
N ASP A 31 -35.91 4.59 2.63
CA ASP A 31 -35.63 6.02 2.60
C ASP A 31 -34.11 6.30 2.52
N PHE A 32 -33.71 7.22 1.64
CA PHE A 32 -32.32 7.56 1.37
C PHE A 32 -31.58 8.01 2.64
N ARG A 33 -32.28 8.68 3.58
CA ARG A 33 -31.71 9.13 4.85
C ARG A 33 -31.28 7.95 5.74
N THR A 34 -32.02 6.85 5.64
CA THR A 34 -31.72 5.62 6.40
C THR A 34 -30.46 4.95 5.87
N VAL A 35 -30.30 4.87 4.54
CA VAL A 35 -29.09 4.35 3.89
C VAL A 35 -27.87 5.21 4.25
N HIS A 36 -28.01 6.54 4.17
CA HIS A 36 -26.95 7.47 4.52
C HIS A 36 -26.49 7.27 5.98
N ARG A 37 -27.43 7.16 6.92
CA ARG A 37 -27.12 6.90 8.34
C ARG A 37 -26.39 5.57 8.54
N TRP A 38 -26.77 4.52 7.81
CA TRP A 38 -26.11 3.22 7.90
C TRP A 38 -24.66 3.26 7.38
N VAL A 39 -24.44 3.90 6.23
CA VAL A 39 -23.09 4.05 5.65
C VAL A 39 -22.21 4.91 6.55
N HIS A 40 -22.73 6.03 7.08
CA HIS A 40 -21.99 6.88 8.00
C HIS A 40 -21.60 6.13 9.29
N ASN A 41 -22.53 5.38 9.88
CA ASN A 41 -22.24 4.57 11.08
C ASN A 41 -21.23 3.46 10.79
N TYR A 42 -21.27 2.86 9.60
CA TYR A 42 -20.28 1.86 9.17
C TYR A 42 -18.89 2.49 9.01
N GLN A 43 -18.80 3.64 8.34
CA GLN A 43 -17.55 4.37 8.17
C GLN A 43 -16.95 4.81 9.51
N ASP A 44 -17.76 5.30 10.44
CA ASP A 44 -17.27 5.71 11.76
C ASP A 44 -16.80 4.50 12.59
N LYS A 45 -17.51 3.37 12.55
CA LYS A 45 -17.04 2.10 13.13
C LYS A 45 -15.70 1.66 12.51
N MET A 46 -15.53 1.77 11.20
CA MET A 46 -14.28 1.40 10.52
C MET A 46 -13.14 2.35 10.85
N ARG A 47 -13.41 3.65 10.99
CA ARG A 47 -12.44 4.65 11.43
C ARG A 47 -11.98 4.42 12.87
N ASN A 48 -12.92 4.07 13.75
CA ASN A 48 -12.62 3.73 15.15
C ASN A 48 -11.88 2.38 15.27
N ARG A 49 -12.21 1.37 14.45
CA ARG A 49 -11.43 0.13 14.34
C ARG A 49 -10.00 0.39 13.87
N LYS A 50 -9.79 1.25 12.86
CA LYS A 50 -8.44 1.68 12.45
C LYS A 50 -7.66 2.38 13.56
N LYS A 51 -8.35 3.02 14.52
CA LYS A 51 -7.72 3.64 15.69
C LYS A 51 -7.34 2.59 16.76
N ILE A 52 -8.17 1.57 16.95
CA ILE A 52 -7.92 0.46 17.90
C ILE A 52 -6.82 -0.48 17.39
N ILE A 53 -6.80 -0.82 16.10
CA ILE A 53 -5.73 -1.62 15.48
C ILE A 53 -4.37 -0.90 15.56
N LYS A 54 -4.35 0.44 15.61
CA LYS A 54 -3.12 1.21 15.85
C LYS A 54 -2.65 1.14 17.31
N SER A 55 -3.52 0.81 18.26
CA SER A 55 -3.21 0.72 19.70
C SER A 55 -3.01 -0.70 20.21
N ASP A 56 -3.49 -1.74 19.52
CA ASP A 56 -3.25 -3.14 19.90
C ASP A 56 -1.92 -3.64 19.28
N PRO A 57 -0.87 -3.92 20.09
CA PRO A 57 0.44 -4.36 19.59
C PRO A 57 0.47 -5.82 19.12
N ALA A 58 -0.63 -6.56 19.25
CA ALA A 58 -0.67 -8.03 19.09
C ALA A 58 -0.84 -8.53 17.65
N SER A 59 -1.06 -7.66 16.66
CA SER A 59 -1.22 -8.03 15.24
C SER A 59 -0.06 -7.58 14.35
N LYS A 60 1.02 -7.10 14.98
CA LYS A 60 2.24 -6.71 14.31
C LYS A 60 3.14 -7.93 14.20
N ASP A 61 3.35 -8.42 12.97
CA ASP A 61 4.53 -9.23 12.65
C ASP A 61 5.77 -8.58 13.28
N PRO A 62 6.81 -9.33 13.71
CA PRO A 62 7.95 -8.78 14.46
C PRO A 62 8.66 -7.61 13.75
N GLU A 63 8.42 -7.40 12.46
CA GLU A 63 8.87 -6.24 11.68
C GLU A 63 8.24 -4.89 12.10
N ASP A 64 7.04 -4.89 12.68
CA ASP A 64 6.32 -3.67 13.05
C ASP A 64 6.55 -3.20 14.51
N ALA A 65 7.32 -4.00 15.27
CA ALA A 65 7.86 -3.64 16.59
C ALA A 65 9.25 -2.99 16.50
N LEU A 66 9.79 -2.82 15.28
CA LEU A 66 11.07 -2.16 15.08
C LEU A 66 10.96 -0.67 15.44
N PRO A 67 11.98 -0.09 16.10
CA PRO A 67 12.07 1.35 16.29
C PRO A 67 11.85 2.07 14.96
N MET A 68 11.15 3.21 14.98
CA MET A 68 10.83 3.97 13.77
C MET A 68 12.06 4.22 12.90
N ASP A 69 13.22 4.40 13.53
CA ASP A 69 14.47 4.66 12.84
C ASP A 69 15.04 3.43 12.13
N VAL A 70 14.89 2.23 12.70
CA VAL A 70 15.29 0.98 12.05
C VAL A 70 14.45 0.75 10.79
N LYS A 71 13.14 1.00 10.85
CA LYS A 71 12.24 0.86 9.69
C LYS A 71 12.58 1.85 8.57
N LYS A 72 12.92 3.10 8.91
CA LYS A 72 13.41 4.09 7.94
C LYS A 72 14.70 3.61 7.27
N LEU A 73 15.68 3.17 8.07
CA LEU A 73 16.96 2.68 7.58
C LEU A 73 16.79 1.46 6.65
N GLN A 74 15.91 0.51 7.00
CA GLN A 74 15.61 -0.63 6.14
C GLN A 74 15.01 -0.21 4.79
N ASN A 75 14.11 0.78 4.80
CA ASN A 75 13.51 1.31 3.57
C ASN A 75 14.54 2.02 2.69
N GLU A 76 15.41 2.84 3.28
CA GLU A 76 16.50 3.52 2.57
C GLU A 76 17.48 2.53 1.97
N LEU A 77 17.84 1.50 2.73
CA LEU A 77 18.71 0.42 2.27
C LEU A 77 18.06 -0.34 1.11
N ARG A 78 16.76 -0.67 1.21
CA ARG A 78 16.03 -1.34 0.14
C ARG A 78 15.99 -0.51 -1.15
N LYS A 79 15.71 0.79 -1.03
CA LYS A 79 15.70 1.74 -2.15
C LYS A 79 17.07 1.84 -2.81
N THR A 80 18.13 1.95 -2.00
CA THR A 80 19.51 2.06 -2.49
C THR A 80 19.95 0.78 -3.21
N ARG A 81 19.65 -0.40 -2.65
CA ARG A 81 19.95 -1.68 -3.30
C ARG A 81 19.25 -1.82 -4.65
N LEU A 82 17.97 -1.46 -4.72
CA LEU A 82 17.21 -1.50 -5.97
C LEU A 82 17.82 -0.55 -7.01
N LEU A 83 18.12 0.68 -6.63
CA LEU A 83 18.72 1.67 -7.53
C LEU A 83 20.09 1.21 -8.04
N ASN A 84 20.94 0.65 -7.16
CA ASN A 84 22.23 0.10 -7.58
C ASN A 84 22.09 -1.08 -8.54
N ALA A 85 21.12 -1.97 -8.30
CA ALA A 85 20.85 -3.08 -9.21
C ALA A 85 20.43 -2.57 -10.59
N VAL A 86 19.47 -1.64 -10.64
CA VAL A 86 19.01 -1.03 -11.90
C VAL A 86 20.16 -0.32 -12.62
N LEU A 87 20.96 0.48 -11.93
CA LEU A 87 22.10 1.17 -12.53
C LEU A 87 23.14 0.19 -13.08
N THR A 88 23.37 -0.93 -12.39
CA THR A 88 24.29 -1.97 -12.87
C THR A 88 23.78 -2.60 -14.16
N GLU A 89 22.48 -2.92 -14.24
CA GLU A 89 21.90 -3.46 -15.47
C GLU A 89 21.92 -2.47 -16.62
N VAL A 90 21.64 -1.18 -16.37
CA VAL A 90 21.76 -0.14 -17.40
C VAL A 90 23.19 -0.03 -17.91
N ILE A 91 24.19 -0.15 -17.04
CA ILE A 91 25.59 -0.18 -17.45
C ILE A 91 25.87 -1.42 -18.31
N ASN A 92 25.40 -2.60 -17.90
CA ASN A 92 25.61 -3.84 -18.68
C ASN A 92 25.01 -3.71 -20.09
N ILE A 93 23.77 -3.25 -20.21
CA ILE A 93 23.09 -3.03 -21.49
C ILE A 93 23.89 -2.04 -22.35
N ALA A 94 24.32 -0.93 -21.76
CA ALA A 94 25.10 0.07 -22.48
C ALA A 94 26.47 -0.46 -22.94
N GLU A 95 27.13 -1.31 -22.14
CA GLU A 95 28.38 -1.96 -22.52
C GLU A 95 28.18 -2.98 -23.67
N GLU A 96 27.07 -3.72 -23.65
CA GLU A 96 26.69 -4.66 -24.73
C GLU A 96 26.40 -3.94 -26.04
N ASP A 97 25.57 -2.88 -26.00
CA ASP A 97 25.14 -2.12 -27.18
C ASP A 97 26.31 -1.34 -27.81
N LEU A 98 27.12 -0.68 -26.98
CA LEU A 98 28.21 0.19 -27.46
C LEU A 98 29.52 -0.56 -27.69
N LYS A 99 29.65 -1.80 -27.19
CA LYS A 99 30.88 -2.61 -27.21
C LYS A 99 32.10 -1.87 -26.63
N LEU A 100 31.86 -0.91 -25.73
CA LEU A 100 32.86 -0.12 -25.05
C LEU A 100 32.75 -0.39 -23.54
N PRO A 101 33.87 -0.64 -22.83
CA PRO A 101 33.83 -0.83 -21.39
C PRO A 101 33.62 0.53 -20.71
N ILE A 102 32.40 0.79 -20.23
CA ILE A 102 32.01 2.05 -19.56
C ILE A 102 32.50 2.04 -18.10
N ARG A 103 32.58 0.86 -17.47
CA ARG A 103 33.03 0.73 -16.09
C ARG A 103 34.53 1.07 -15.93
N LYS A 104 34.85 1.86 -14.89
CA LYS A 104 36.22 2.21 -14.53
C LYS A 104 37.05 0.95 -14.22
N LYS A 105 38.14 0.72 -14.99
CA LYS A 105 39.15 -0.29 -14.65
C LYS A 105 40.07 0.27 -13.57
N TYR A 106 40.13 -0.36 -12.40
CA TYR A 106 41.10 0.01 -11.37
C TYR A 106 42.50 -0.32 -11.90
N GLY A 107 43.28 0.73 -12.18
CA GLY A 107 44.75 0.83 -12.26
C GLY A 107 45.60 -0.30 -12.86
N THR A 108 46.52 0.08 -13.74
CA THR A 108 47.68 -0.74 -14.18
C THR A 108 48.46 -1.26 -12.96
N LYS A 109 48.75 -2.57 -12.93
CA LYS A 109 49.63 -3.19 -11.91
C LYS A 109 50.98 -2.46 -11.94
N ARG A 110 51.44 -1.92 -10.81
CA ARG A 110 52.83 -1.46 -10.68
C ARG A 110 53.72 -2.69 -10.85
N SER A 111 54.48 -2.74 -11.95
CA SER A 111 55.58 -3.68 -12.07
C SER A 111 56.52 -3.43 -10.89
N LEU A 112 56.75 -4.45 -10.07
CA LEU A 112 57.82 -4.44 -9.08
C LEU A 112 59.13 -4.61 -9.86
N GLU A 113 59.99 -3.60 -9.78
CA GLU A 113 61.41 -3.67 -10.16
C GLU A 113 62.24 -4.06 -8.94
#